data_AF-A0A5B0VMG6-F1
#
_entry.id   AF-A0A5B0VMG6-F1
#
_cell.length_a   1.000
_cell.length_b   1.000
_cell.length_c   1.000
_cell.angle_alpha   90.00
_cell.angle_beta   90.00
_cell.angle_gamma   90.00
#
_symmetry.space_group_name_H-M   'P 1'
#
loop_
_entity.id
_entity.type
_entity.pdbx_description
1 polymer ?
#
loop_
_entity_poly.entity_id
_entity_poly.type
_entity_poly.pdbx_seq_one_letter_code
_entity_poly.pdbx_strand_id
1 'polypeptide(L)'
;MPGLARASYDDRAAFSAQVLKQIIPQIISANGIDPTTLETEVTPGGYLLKTNASLQTEGELDDITADRLAGSLGYVFRQYSVLVSRLDDTSGKTGFVIVQFPENTLNAAVAQKFFEAADATKKGLGGGYTAFGDEQIYLNVTNSEGKPYSGLDDDAFLDGLKQTAASFPAPKPEIAASGKATARFIGNDWDKSGGGEDYIGQLGGPHSVLVEKLDTIGKDYSTLVATTAAKNGWNHD
;
A
#
# COMPACT_ATOMS: atom_id res chain seq x y z
N MET A 1 -6.90 -8.19 14.07
CA MET A 1 -6.09 -8.24 15.29
C MET A 1 -6.71 -7.31 16.33
N PRO A 2 -7.24 -7.83 17.45
CA PRO A 2 -7.57 -6.99 18.60
C PRO A 2 -6.31 -6.22 19.04
N GLY A 3 -6.44 -4.96 19.42
CA GLY A 3 -5.32 -4.12 19.90
C GLY A 3 -4.46 -3.42 18.82
N LEU A 4 -4.00 -4.08 17.74
CA LEU A 4 -3.15 -3.40 16.72
C LEU A 4 -3.87 -2.21 16.06
N ALA A 5 -5.18 -2.31 15.84
CA ALA A 5 -6.00 -1.23 15.30
C ALA A 5 -6.02 0.02 16.21
N ARG A 6 -5.80 -0.17 17.52
CA ARG A 6 -5.74 0.87 18.55
C ARG A 6 -4.30 1.27 18.91
N ALA A 7 -3.29 0.53 18.44
CA ALA A 7 -1.89 0.82 18.68
C ALA A 7 -1.50 2.20 18.11
N SER A 8 -0.44 2.78 18.66
CA SER A 8 0.13 4.03 18.14
C SER A 8 0.66 3.84 16.71
N TYR A 9 0.94 4.94 16.01
CA TYR A 9 1.60 4.84 14.71
C TYR A 9 2.97 4.15 14.83
N ASP A 10 3.78 4.57 15.81
CA ASP A 10 5.14 4.07 16.01
C ASP A 10 5.15 2.56 16.30
N ASP A 11 4.19 2.08 17.08
CA ASP A 11 4.02 0.65 17.34
C ASP A 11 3.68 -0.15 16.08
N ARG A 12 2.78 0.40 15.24
CA ARG A 12 2.45 -0.21 13.94
C ARG A 12 3.63 -0.19 12.98
N ALA A 13 4.41 0.89 12.97
CA ALA A 13 5.60 1.01 12.16
C ALA A 13 6.70 0.02 12.61
N ALA A 14 6.94 -0.09 13.92
CA ALA A 14 7.88 -1.03 14.48
C ALA A 14 7.48 -2.50 14.22
N PHE A 15 6.19 -2.81 14.27
CA PHE A 15 5.68 -4.13 13.88
C PHE A 15 5.87 -4.37 12.37
N SER A 16 5.53 -3.39 11.53
CA SER A 16 5.70 -3.49 10.07
C SER A 16 7.17 -3.68 9.70
N ALA A 17 8.11 -3.06 10.42
CA ALA A 17 9.54 -3.25 10.22
C ALA A 17 10.01 -4.68 10.58
N GLN A 18 9.39 -5.31 11.56
CA GLN A 18 9.64 -6.74 11.85
C GLN A 18 9.09 -7.64 10.74
N VAL A 19 7.89 -7.34 10.23
CA VAL A 19 7.29 -8.06 9.10
C VAL A 19 8.15 -7.91 7.85
N LEU A 20 8.63 -6.70 7.55
CA LEU A 20 9.58 -6.42 6.47
C LEU A 20 10.82 -7.30 6.58
N LYS A 21 11.41 -7.41 7.77
CA LYS A 21 12.64 -8.18 7.97
C LYS A 21 12.42 -9.70 7.92
N GLN A 22 11.31 -10.18 8.48
CA GLN A 22 11.13 -11.61 8.77
C GLN A 22 10.22 -12.33 7.78
N ILE A 23 9.20 -11.65 7.26
CA ILE A 23 8.12 -12.29 6.49
C ILE A 23 8.22 -11.95 5.00
N ILE A 24 8.42 -10.67 4.66
CA ILE A 24 8.45 -10.21 3.25
C ILE A 24 9.44 -11.01 2.38
N PRO A 25 10.72 -11.22 2.78
CA PRO A 25 11.68 -11.98 1.97
C PRO A 25 11.24 -13.42 1.72
N GLN A 26 10.50 -14.02 2.65
CA GLN A 26 9.98 -15.39 2.48
C GLN A 26 8.86 -15.42 1.43
N ILE A 27 7.95 -14.44 1.44
CA ILE A 27 6.88 -14.32 0.45
C ILE A 27 7.46 -14.08 -0.96
N ILE A 28 8.44 -13.18 -1.07
CA ILE A 28 9.13 -12.88 -2.33
C ILE A 28 9.83 -14.15 -2.86
N SER A 29 10.61 -14.83 -2.00
CA SER A 29 11.30 -16.07 -2.36
C SER A 29 10.33 -17.20 -2.75
N ALA A 30 9.18 -17.31 -2.09
CA ALA A 30 8.16 -18.31 -2.43
C ALA A 30 7.62 -18.12 -3.85
N ASN A 31 7.57 -16.87 -4.32
CA ASN A 31 7.23 -16.49 -5.69
C ASN A 31 8.38 -16.73 -6.71
N GLY A 32 9.51 -17.28 -6.28
CA GLY A 32 10.67 -17.49 -7.15
C GLY A 32 11.41 -16.22 -7.54
N ILE A 33 11.22 -15.13 -6.78
CA ILE A 33 11.90 -13.86 -6.97
C ILE A 33 13.03 -13.77 -5.95
N ASP A 34 14.18 -13.23 -6.34
CA ASP A 34 15.27 -12.92 -5.41
C ASP A 34 14.88 -11.68 -4.58
N PRO A 35 14.78 -11.77 -3.24
CA PRO A 35 14.42 -10.61 -2.42
C PRO A 35 15.37 -9.43 -2.55
N THR A 36 16.60 -9.64 -3.01
CA THR A 36 17.60 -8.56 -3.17
C THR A 36 17.37 -7.73 -4.43
N THR A 37 16.53 -8.18 -5.37
CA THR A 37 16.18 -7.42 -6.57
C THR A 37 14.97 -6.51 -6.38
N LEU A 38 14.33 -6.56 -5.21
CA LEU A 38 13.20 -5.71 -4.86
C LEU A 38 13.61 -4.79 -3.71
N GLU A 39 13.22 -3.53 -3.80
CA GLU A 39 13.29 -2.61 -2.67
C GLU A 39 11.97 -2.70 -1.90
N THR A 40 12.02 -2.84 -0.58
CA THR A 40 10.81 -2.79 0.24
C THR A 40 11.07 -2.03 1.50
N GLU A 41 10.17 -1.11 1.83
CA GLU A 41 10.28 -0.25 2.98
C GLU A 41 8.96 -0.10 3.74
N VAL A 42 9.08 0.36 4.99
CA VAL A 42 7.95 0.77 5.82
C VAL A 42 7.81 2.28 5.69
N THR A 43 6.71 2.71 5.10
CA THR A 43 6.44 4.13 4.82
C THR A 43 5.07 4.55 5.34
N PRO A 44 4.79 5.86 5.42
CA PRO A 44 3.42 6.34 5.59
C PRO A 44 2.55 5.97 4.38
N GLY A 45 1.41 5.33 4.61
CA GLY A 45 0.37 5.13 3.59
C GLY A 45 -0.97 5.65 4.08
N GLY A 46 -1.70 6.35 3.21
CA GLY A 46 -2.97 6.97 3.54
C GLY A 46 -4.16 6.26 2.92
N TYR A 47 -5.20 6.04 3.71
CA TYR A 47 -6.50 5.62 3.21
C TYR A 47 -7.61 6.24 4.05
N LEU A 48 -8.65 6.79 3.39
CA LEU A 48 -9.79 7.45 4.05
C LEU A 48 -9.36 8.45 5.13
N LEU A 49 -8.48 9.39 4.77
CA LEU A 49 -7.93 10.42 5.66
C LEU A 49 -7.17 9.92 6.89
N LYS A 50 -6.73 8.65 6.90
CA LYS A 50 -5.90 8.10 7.95
C LYS A 50 -4.58 7.57 7.42
N THR A 51 -3.48 8.13 7.92
CA THR A 51 -2.12 7.65 7.70
C THR A 51 -1.81 6.47 8.62
N ASN A 52 -1.32 5.39 8.03
CA ASN A 52 -0.86 4.18 8.71
C ASN A 52 0.56 3.83 8.27
N ALA A 53 1.21 2.92 8.99
CA ALA A 53 2.42 2.29 8.49
C ALA A 53 2.03 1.31 7.39
N SER A 54 2.69 1.41 6.25
CA SER A 54 2.43 0.61 5.05
C SER A 54 3.74 0.01 4.57
N LEU A 55 3.65 -1.18 3.97
CA LEU A 55 4.77 -1.82 3.28
C LEU A 55 4.64 -1.52 1.80
N GLN A 56 5.68 -0.94 1.21
CA GLN A 56 5.74 -0.65 -0.23
C GLN A 56 6.90 -1.41 -0.83
N THR A 57 6.65 -2.09 -1.93
CA THR A 57 7.65 -2.88 -2.66
C THR A 57 7.78 -2.33 -4.08
N GLU A 58 9.00 -2.01 -4.48
CA GLU A 58 9.36 -1.56 -5.82
C GLU A 58 10.36 -2.52 -6.47
N GLY A 59 10.27 -2.69 -7.79
CA GLY A 59 11.25 -3.41 -8.58
C GLY A 59 10.75 -3.73 -9.98
N GLU A 60 11.66 -4.22 -10.83
CA GLU A 60 11.37 -4.59 -12.21
C GLU A 60 10.69 -5.96 -12.28
N LEU A 61 9.36 -5.98 -12.38
CA LEU A 61 8.55 -7.19 -12.53
C LEU A 61 7.60 -7.04 -13.72
N ASP A 62 7.37 -8.13 -14.44
CA ASP A 62 6.25 -8.20 -15.38
C ASP A 62 4.90 -8.20 -14.64
N ASP A 63 3.83 -7.86 -15.35
CA ASP A 63 2.49 -7.72 -14.75
C ASP A 63 1.98 -9.00 -14.07
N ILE A 64 2.28 -10.17 -14.63
CA ILE A 64 1.84 -11.46 -14.08
C ILE A 64 2.58 -11.74 -12.78
N THR A 65 3.89 -11.51 -12.75
CA THR A 65 4.73 -11.71 -11.58
C THR A 65 4.37 -10.71 -10.47
N ALA A 66 4.15 -9.44 -10.80
CA ALA A 66 3.69 -8.42 -9.86
C ALA A 66 2.33 -8.78 -9.25
N ASP A 67 1.38 -9.24 -10.07
CA ASP A 67 0.04 -9.65 -9.62
C ASP A 67 0.09 -10.86 -8.70
N ARG A 68 0.92 -11.85 -9.04
CA ARG A 68 1.12 -13.03 -8.20
C ARG A 68 1.76 -12.67 -6.85
N LEU A 69 2.74 -11.78 -6.84
CA LEU A 69 3.36 -11.29 -5.61
C LEU A 69 2.36 -10.51 -4.76
N ALA A 70 1.58 -9.60 -5.36
CA ALA A 70 0.52 -8.86 -4.67
C ALA A 70 -0.55 -9.78 -4.08
N GLY A 71 -0.97 -10.81 -4.84
CA GLY A 71 -1.88 -11.84 -4.34
C GLY A 71 -1.30 -12.63 -3.18
N SER A 72 0.00 -12.94 -3.22
CA SER A 72 0.69 -13.63 -2.13
C SER A 72 0.77 -12.80 -0.85
N LEU A 73 1.10 -11.52 -0.98
CA LEU A 73 1.10 -10.55 0.13
C LEU A 73 -0.30 -10.40 0.72
N GLY A 74 -1.31 -10.23 -0.15
CA GLY A 74 -2.70 -10.09 0.23
C GLY A 74 -3.24 -11.32 0.96
N TYR A 75 -2.87 -12.52 0.50
CA TYR A 75 -3.23 -13.78 1.12
C TYR A 75 -2.63 -13.92 2.52
N VAL A 76 -1.30 -13.80 2.65
CA VAL A 76 -0.59 -13.98 3.93
C VAL A 76 -1.02 -12.95 4.97
N PHE A 77 -1.18 -11.68 4.57
CA PHE A 77 -1.55 -10.60 5.48
C PHE A 77 -3.06 -10.38 5.63
N ARG A 78 -3.88 -11.22 4.99
CA ARG A 78 -5.35 -11.10 4.92
C ARG A 78 -5.83 -9.69 4.54
N GLN A 79 -5.24 -9.10 3.50
CA GLN A 79 -5.65 -7.80 2.99
C GLN A 79 -6.86 -7.95 2.07
N TYR A 80 -7.85 -7.06 2.16
CA TYR A 80 -8.97 -7.04 1.22
C TYR A 80 -8.49 -6.75 -0.21
N SER A 81 -7.46 -5.93 -0.35
CA SER A 81 -6.78 -5.71 -1.62
C SER A 81 -5.34 -5.25 -1.42
N VAL A 82 -4.51 -5.50 -2.42
CA VAL A 82 -3.17 -4.97 -2.58
C VAL A 82 -3.14 -4.20 -3.90
N LEU A 83 -2.65 -2.96 -3.84
CA LEU A 83 -2.52 -2.10 -5.01
C LEU A 83 -1.22 -2.46 -5.77
N VAL A 84 -1.34 -2.69 -7.06
CA VAL A 84 -0.23 -2.81 -8.00
C VAL A 84 -0.30 -1.63 -8.96
N SER A 85 0.82 -0.92 -9.12
CA SER A 85 0.90 0.22 -10.05
C SER A 85 2.20 0.24 -10.82
N ARG A 86 2.13 0.70 -12.07
CA ARG A 86 3.26 0.95 -12.97
C ARG A 86 3.14 2.38 -13.51
N LEU A 87 4.05 3.26 -13.09
CA LEU A 87 3.97 4.71 -13.34
C LEU A 87 4.58 5.13 -14.69
N ASP A 88 5.45 4.32 -15.28
CA ASP A 88 6.06 4.54 -16.60
C ASP A 88 5.17 4.07 -17.77
N ASP A 89 4.02 3.47 -17.47
CA ASP A 89 3.05 3.02 -18.47
C ASP A 89 2.10 4.12 -18.92
N THR A 90 2.53 4.83 -19.96
CA THR A 90 1.74 5.89 -20.60
C THR A 90 0.43 5.42 -21.24
N SER A 91 0.22 4.11 -21.42
CA SER A 91 -1.04 3.55 -21.92
C SER A 91 -2.08 3.31 -20.81
N GLY A 92 -1.65 3.45 -19.55
CA GLY A 92 -2.49 3.34 -18.38
C GLY A 92 -3.63 4.37 -18.34
N LYS A 93 -4.67 4.06 -17.58
CA LYS A 93 -5.87 4.92 -17.49
C LYS A 93 -5.94 5.75 -16.22
N THR A 94 -5.16 5.38 -15.19
CA THR A 94 -5.18 6.02 -13.88
C THR A 94 -4.30 7.26 -13.90
N GLY A 95 -4.87 8.43 -13.59
CA GLY A 95 -4.04 9.61 -13.33
C GLY A 95 -3.16 9.39 -12.10
N PHE A 96 -1.91 9.80 -12.15
CA PHE A 96 -1.04 9.83 -10.98
C PHE A 96 -0.40 11.20 -10.81
N VAL A 97 -0.08 11.53 -9.57
CA VAL A 97 0.67 12.73 -9.18
C VAL A 97 1.66 12.35 -8.09
N ILE A 98 2.93 12.73 -8.29
CA ILE A 98 4.01 12.56 -7.31
C ILE A 98 4.24 13.92 -6.65
N VAL A 99 4.03 13.94 -5.33
CA VAL A 99 4.31 15.07 -4.45
C VAL A 99 5.64 14.79 -3.76
N GLN A 100 6.67 15.52 -4.13
CA GLN A 100 8.01 15.38 -3.56
C GLN A 100 8.16 16.30 -2.36
N PHE A 101 8.57 15.76 -1.22
CA PHE A 101 9.00 16.54 -0.07
C PHE A 101 10.52 16.70 -0.09
N PRO A 102 11.07 17.72 0.59
CA PRO A 102 12.52 17.82 0.79
C PRO A 102 13.09 16.55 1.41
N GLU A 103 14.34 16.24 1.08
CA GLU A 103 15.04 15.03 1.52
C GLU A 103 14.98 14.84 3.05
N ASN A 104 14.63 13.62 3.47
CA ASN A 104 14.48 13.19 4.86
C ASN A 104 13.46 14.02 5.67
N THR A 105 12.41 14.53 5.03
CA THR A 105 11.36 15.32 5.72
C THR A 105 9.98 14.69 5.71
N LEU A 106 9.73 13.69 4.86
CA LEU A 106 8.45 12.99 4.84
C LEU A 106 8.38 11.97 5.99
N ASN A 107 7.65 12.31 7.04
CA ASN A 107 7.27 11.38 8.11
C ASN A 107 5.75 11.29 8.22
N ALA A 108 5.26 10.36 9.05
CA ALA A 108 3.84 10.12 9.24
C ALA A 108 3.01 11.37 9.57
N ALA A 109 3.55 12.28 10.38
CA ALA A 109 2.85 13.50 10.77
C ALA A 109 2.79 14.52 9.63
N VAL A 110 3.87 14.67 8.86
CA VAL A 110 3.90 15.50 7.65
C VAL A 110 2.95 14.93 6.60
N ALA A 111 3.02 13.62 6.38
CA ALA A 111 2.20 12.89 5.43
C ALA A 111 0.69 13.01 5.74
N GLN A 112 0.31 12.87 7.02
CA GLN A 112 -1.07 13.08 7.47
C GLN A 112 -1.54 14.52 7.25
N LYS A 113 -0.71 15.52 7.60
CA LYS A 113 -1.08 16.93 7.42
C LYS A 113 -1.28 17.29 5.96
N PHE A 114 -0.42 16.80 5.06
CA PHE A 114 -0.58 17.04 3.64
C PHE A 114 -1.85 16.36 3.11
N PHE A 115 -2.13 15.14 3.55
CA PHE A 115 -3.34 14.41 3.15
C PHE A 115 -4.64 15.13 3.57
N GLU A 116 -4.69 15.66 4.79
CA GLU A 116 -5.79 16.50 5.28
C GLU A 116 -5.91 17.81 4.51
N ALA A 117 -4.77 18.47 4.22
CA ALA A 117 -4.75 19.69 3.44
C ALA A 117 -5.23 19.47 1.99
N ALA A 118 -4.90 18.33 1.39
CA ALA A 118 -5.35 17.95 0.06
C ALA A 118 -6.88 17.83 0.01
N ASP A 119 -7.48 17.09 0.94
CA ASP A 119 -8.94 16.97 1.03
C ASP A 119 -9.65 18.29 1.36
N ALA A 120 -9.03 19.14 2.18
CA ALA A 120 -9.55 20.48 2.48
C ALA A 120 -9.48 21.42 1.25
N THR A 121 -8.45 21.27 0.41
CA THR A 121 -8.28 22.03 -0.83
C THR A 121 -9.33 21.61 -1.86
N LYS A 122 -9.51 20.30 -2.04
CA LYS A 122 -10.47 19.76 -3.00
C LYS A 122 -10.98 18.40 -2.55
N LYS A 123 -12.30 18.33 -2.32
CA LYS A 123 -12.98 17.06 -1.99
C LYS A 123 -12.75 16.05 -3.11
N GLY A 124 -12.36 14.84 -2.72
CA GLY A 124 -11.91 13.78 -3.62
C GLY A 124 -10.42 13.43 -3.48
N LEU A 125 -9.60 14.35 -2.94
CA LEU A 125 -8.17 14.09 -2.70
C LEU A 125 -7.88 13.31 -1.40
N GLY A 126 -8.88 13.14 -0.53
CA GLY A 126 -8.79 12.36 0.72
C GLY A 126 -8.90 10.84 0.56
N GLY A 127 -8.88 10.31 -0.68
CA GLY A 127 -9.12 8.90 -0.97
C GLY A 127 -7.98 7.99 -0.52
N GLY A 128 -6.74 8.33 -0.86
CA GLY A 128 -5.56 7.61 -0.43
C GLY A 128 -4.29 8.08 -1.12
N TYR A 129 -3.16 7.69 -0.56
CA TYR A 129 -1.82 7.86 -1.13
C TYR A 129 -0.93 6.70 -0.70
N THR A 130 0.10 6.43 -1.49
CA THR A 130 1.25 5.64 -1.06
C THR A 130 2.47 6.55 -0.93
N ALA A 131 3.46 6.18 -0.13
CA ALA A 131 4.72 6.90 -0.06
C ALA A 131 5.90 5.99 -0.30
N PHE A 132 6.93 6.52 -0.97
CA PHE A 132 8.21 5.86 -1.17
C PHE A 132 9.31 6.91 -0.99
N GLY A 133 10.29 6.66 -0.11
CA GLY A 133 11.23 7.69 0.34
C GLY A 133 10.53 8.97 0.82
N ASP A 134 10.86 10.11 0.19
CA ASP A 134 10.24 11.42 0.46
C ASP A 134 9.12 11.80 -0.52
N GLU A 135 8.59 10.84 -1.27
CA GLU A 135 7.50 11.06 -2.22
C GLU A 135 6.16 10.57 -1.66
N GLN A 136 5.10 11.35 -1.84
CA GLN A 136 3.73 10.86 -1.79
C GLN A 136 3.17 10.70 -3.21
N ILE A 137 2.77 9.49 -3.54
CA ILE A 137 2.22 9.13 -4.85
C ILE A 137 0.71 8.99 -4.68
N TYR A 138 -0.01 9.85 -5.38
CA TYR A 138 -1.47 9.87 -5.44
C TYR A 138 -1.92 9.22 -6.74
N LEU A 139 -2.84 8.27 -6.64
CA LEU A 139 -3.41 7.55 -7.78
C LEU A 139 -4.92 7.81 -7.85
N ASN A 140 -5.37 8.38 -8.96
CA ASN A 140 -6.78 8.65 -9.23
C ASN A 140 -7.47 7.39 -9.76
N VAL A 141 -7.48 6.33 -8.94
CA VAL A 141 -7.92 4.99 -9.34
C VAL A 141 -9.39 5.00 -9.76
N THR A 142 -9.72 4.26 -10.81
CA THR A 142 -11.07 4.17 -11.37
C THR A 142 -11.79 2.89 -10.95
N ASN A 143 -13.11 2.96 -10.83
CA ASN A 143 -13.96 1.79 -10.72
C ASN A 143 -13.99 1.00 -12.06
N SER A 144 -14.75 -0.11 -12.09
CA SER A 144 -14.92 -0.95 -13.28
C SER A 144 -15.57 -0.24 -14.47
N GLU A 145 -16.26 0.88 -14.25
CA GLU A 145 -16.87 1.71 -15.30
C GLU A 145 -15.89 2.77 -15.84
N GLY A 146 -14.66 2.83 -15.31
CA GLY A 146 -13.65 3.83 -15.68
C GLY A 146 -13.85 5.19 -14.99
N LYS A 147 -14.74 5.29 -13.99
CA LYS A 147 -14.97 6.51 -13.22
C LYS A 147 -14.02 6.59 -12.02
N PRO A 148 -13.27 7.68 -11.82
CA PRO A 148 -12.39 7.84 -10.67
C PRO A 148 -13.14 7.79 -9.32
N TYR A 149 -12.59 7.06 -8.35
CA TYR A 149 -13.15 6.99 -6.98
C TYR A 149 -13.11 8.33 -6.26
N SER A 150 -12.19 9.23 -6.64
CA SER A 150 -12.12 10.60 -6.14
C SER A 150 -13.34 11.44 -6.54
N GLY A 151 -14.06 11.05 -7.61
CA GLY A 151 -15.08 11.86 -8.26
C GLY A 151 -14.51 13.03 -9.09
N LEU A 152 -13.19 13.13 -9.22
CA LEU A 152 -12.49 14.14 -10.01
C LEU A 152 -11.92 13.52 -11.28
N ASP A 153 -11.98 14.23 -12.40
CA ASP A 153 -11.11 13.92 -13.54
C ASP A 153 -9.64 14.21 -13.20
N ASP A 154 -8.71 13.75 -14.03
CA ASP A 154 -7.28 13.81 -13.71
C ASP A 154 -6.73 15.24 -13.70
N ASP A 155 -7.26 16.14 -14.53
CA ASP A 155 -6.87 17.55 -14.54
C ASP A 155 -7.30 18.22 -13.23
N ALA A 156 -8.55 18.00 -12.82
CA ALA A 156 -9.08 18.49 -11.56
C ALA A 156 -8.35 17.91 -10.35
N PHE A 157 -7.90 16.66 -10.43
CA PHE A 157 -7.12 15.96 -9.41
C PHE A 157 -5.72 16.57 -9.28
N LEU A 158 -5.00 16.73 -10.41
CA LEU A 158 -3.69 17.36 -10.48
C LEU A 158 -3.71 18.81 -9.99
N ASP A 159 -4.68 19.61 -10.46
CA ASP A 159 -4.80 21.01 -10.06
C ASP A 159 -5.06 21.16 -8.56
N GLY A 160 -5.84 20.25 -7.98
CA GLY A 160 -6.06 20.22 -6.54
C GLY A 160 -4.75 19.98 -5.78
N LEU A 161 -3.97 18.97 -6.16
CA LEU A 161 -2.68 18.68 -5.52
C LEU A 161 -1.64 19.80 -5.73
N LYS A 162 -1.62 20.45 -6.91
CA LYS A 162 -0.79 21.64 -7.16
C LYS A 162 -1.15 22.78 -6.20
N GLN A 163 -2.44 23.07 -6.02
CA GLN A 163 -2.91 24.10 -5.10
C GLN A 163 -2.59 23.76 -3.65
N THR A 164 -2.72 22.49 -3.26
CA THR A 164 -2.32 22.01 -1.94
C THR A 164 -0.82 22.20 -1.73
N ALA A 165 0.03 21.72 -2.65
CA ALA A 165 1.48 21.89 -2.54
C ALA A 165 1.89 23.38 -2.49
N ALA A 166 1.30 24.22 -3.33
CA ALA A 166 1.56 25.67 -3.35
C ALA A 166 1.18 26.38 -2.04
N SER A 167 0.16 25.92 -1.33
CA SER A 167 -0.31 26.52 -0.07
C SER A 167 0.24 25.82 1.19
N PHE A 168 0.80 24.61 1.05
CA PHE A 168 1.30 23.83 2.18
C PHE A 168 2.48 24.54 2.88
N PRO A 169 2.50 24.58 4.22
CA PRO A 169 3.62 25.13 5.00
C PRO A 169 4.87 24.24 4.91
N ALA A 170 5.96 24.63 5.58
CA ALA A 170 7.16 23.79 5.65
C ALA A 170 6.90 22.45 6.38
N PRO A 171 7.57 21.34 5.99
CA PRO A 171 8.49 21.21 4.85
C PRO A 171 7.73 21.35 3.53
N LYS A 172 8.26 22.17 2.61
CA LYS A 172 7.54 22.64 1.42
C LYS A 172 7.61 21.59 0.31
N PRO A 173 6.50 20.91 -0.05
CA PRO A 173 6.52 19.97 -1.15
C PRO A 173 6.39 20.67 -2.50
N GLU A 174 6.74 19.94 -3.55
CA GLU A 174 6.50 20.29 -4.95
C GLU A 174 5.89 19.13 -5.72
N ILE A 175 5.34 19.43 -6.89
CA ILE A 175 4.87 18.36 -7.80
C ILE A 175 6.07 17.95 -8.67
N ALA A 176 6.61 16.77 -8.40
CA ALA A 176 7.76 16.23 -9.14
C ALA A 176 7.34 15.66 -10.50
N ALA A 177 6.22 14.95 -10.53
CA ALA A 177 5.70 14.34 -11.75
C ALA A 177 4.19 14.17 -11.72
N SER A 178 3.60 14.03 -12.89
CA SER A 178 2.20 13.63 -13.06
C SER A 178 2.02 12.98 -14.41
N GLY A 179 1.07 12.07 -14.53
CA GLY A 179 0.81 11.40 -15.79
C GLY A 179 -0.25 10.33 -15.69
N LYS A 180 -0.10 9.31 -16.53
CA LYS A 180 -0.95 8.13 -16.56
C LYS A 180 -0.16 6.91 -16.12
N ALA A 181 -0.82 6.06 -15.35
CA ALA A 181 -0.28 4.82 -14.82
C ALA A 181 -1.27 3.69 -15.06
N THR A 182 -0.74 2.48 -15.16
CA THR A 182 -1.53 1.28 -14.93
C THR A 182 -1.62 1.08 -13.43
N ALA A 183 -2.82 0.99 -12.88
CA ALA A 183 -3.05 0.70 -11.48
C ALA A 183 -4.23 -0.26 -11.32
N ARG A 184 -4.07 -1.28 -10.47
CA ARG A 184 -5.09 -2.32 -10.26
C ARG A 184 -5.02 -2.88 -8.85
N PHE A 185 -6.17 -3.29 -8.35
CA PHE A 185 -6.28 -3.96 -7.06
C PHE A 185 -6.33 -5.47 -7.28
N ILE A 186 -5.42 -6.18 -6.63
CA ILE A 186 -5.47 -7.62 -6.48
C ILE A 186 -6.11 -7.91 -5.13
N GLY A 187 -7.25 -8.59 -5.09
CA GLY A 187 -8.08 -8.60 -3.89
C GLY A 187 -8.81 -9.90 -3.63
N ASN A 188 -9.33 -10.00 -2.40
CA ASN A 188 -10.23 -11.04 -1.95
C ASN A 188 -11.30 -10.41 -1.06
N ASP A 189 -12.56 -10.73 -1.33
CA ASP A 189 -13.66 -10.36 -0.45
C ASP A 189 -13.70 -11.33 0.73
N TRP A 190 -13.06 -10.99 1.85
CA TRP A 190 -12.99 -11.88 3.02
C TRP A 190 -14.34 -12.19 3.67
N ASP A 191 -15.38 -11.41 3.36
CA ASP A 191 -16.72 -11.64 3.90
C ASP A 191 -17.46 -12.72 3.09
N LYS A 192 -17.17 -12.83 1.77
CA LYS A 192 -17.74 -13.87 0.88
C LYS A 192 -16.82 -15.07 0.68
N SER A 193 -15.53 -14.82 0.64
CA SER A 193 -14.42 -15.73 0.39
C SER A 193 -13.51 -15.75 1.62
N GLY A 194 -14.04 -16.28 2.73
CA GLY A 194 -13.37 -16.25 4.04
C GLY A 194 -12.08 -17.06 4.10
N GLY A 195 -11.90 -18.02 3.19
CA GLY A 195 -10.68 -18.82 3.02
C GLY A 195 -9.61 -18.14 2.17
N GLY A 196 -9.90 -17.00 1.55
CA GLY A 196 -8.99 -16.33 0.62
C GLY A 196 -9.08 -16.88 -0.80
N GLU A 197 -10.23 -17.42 -1.19
CA GLU A 197 -10.47 -18.16 -2.42
C GLU A 197 -10.09 -17.37 -3.69
N ASP A 198 -10.31 -16.05 -3.70
CA ASP A 198 -9.97 -15.20 -4.84
C ASP A 198 -8.45 -15.14 -5.05
N TYR A 199 -7.69 -14.96 -3.96
CA TYR A 199 -6.23 -15.04 -4.01
C TYR A 199 -5.75 -16.45 -4.36
N ILE A 200 -6.31 -17.48 -3.72
CA ILE A 200 -5.92 -18.89 -3.96
C ILE A 200 -6.10 -19.24 -5.44
N GLY A 201 -7.21 -18.84 -6.06
CA GLY A 201 -7.47 -19.06 -7.48
C GLY A 201 -6.40 -18.45 -8.37
N GLN A 202 -5.99 -17.21 -8.08
CA GLN A 202 -4.91 -16.52 -8.81
C GLN A 202 -3.53 -17.14 -8.56
N LEU A 203 -3.30 -17.73 -7.39
CA LEU A 203 -2.03 -18.34 -6.98
C LEU A 203 -1.85 -19.78 -7.46
N GLY A 204 -2.72 -20.27 -8.34
CA GLY A 204 -2.64 -21.62 -8.94
C GLY A 204 -3.57 -22.65 -8.31
N GLY A 205 -4.49 -22.22 -7.45
CA GLY A 205 -5.52 -23.05 -6.82
C GLY A 205 -5.09 -23.69 -5.50
N PRO A 206 -6.04 -24.37 -4.83
CA PRO A 206 -5.76 -25.07 -3.58
C PRO A 206 -4.71 -26.17 -3.81
N HIS A 207 -3.82 -26.37 -2.82
CA HIS A 207 -2.72 -27.34 -2.89
C HIS A 207 -1.68 -27.08 -3.98
N SER A 208 -1.68 -25.90 -4.59
CA SER A 208 -0.53 -25.48 -5.39
C SER A 208 0.70 -25.34 -4.48
N VAL A 209 1.88 -25.64 -5.02
CA VAL A 209 3.16 -25.53 -4.29
C VAL A 209 3.35 -24.12 -3.71
N LEU A 210 2.87 -23.09 -4.40
CA LEU A 210 2.92 -21.71 -3.91
C LEU A 210 2.02 -21.51 -2.70
N VAL A 211 0.75 -21.91 -2.77
CA VAL A 211 -0.20 -21.77 -1.66
C VAL A 211 0.28 -22.52 -0.42
N GLU A 212 0.81 -23.74 -0.55
CA GLU A 212 1.33 -24.50 0.60
C GLU A 212 2.53 -23.81 1.29
N LYS A 213 3.42 -23.18 0.50
CA LYS A 213 4.49 -22.33 1.05
C LYS A 213 3.92 -21.12 1.78
N LEU A 214 2.93 -20.45 1.19
CA LEU A 214 2.30 -19.26 1.78
C LEU A 214 1.51 -19.60 3.05
N ASP A 215 0.89 -20.78 3.15
CA ASP A 215 0.26 -21.26 4.38
C ASP A 215 1.26 -21.41 5.53
N THR A 216 2.47 -21.86 5.21
CA THR A 216 3.55 -21.99 6.19
C THR A 216 4.02 -20.61 6.64
N ILE A 217 4.27 -19.70 5.70
CA ILE A 217 4.64 -18.30 5.99
C ILE A 217 3.52 -17.58 6.75
N GLY A 218 2.25 -17.88 6.46
CA GLY A 218 1.08 -17.34 7.17
C GLY A 218 1.03 -17.75 8.63
N LYS A 219 1.49 -18.97 8.97
CA LYS A 219 1.64 -19.42 10.37
C LYS A 219 2.77 -18.66 11.08
N ASP A 220 3.88 -18.42 10.39
CA ASP A 220 4.99 -17.63 10.94
C ASP A 220 4.57 -16.19 11.19
N TYR A 221 3.85 -15.57 10.25
CA TYR A 221 3.26 -14.25 10.42
C TYR A 221 2.27 -14.22 11.59
N SER A 222 1.39 -15.22 11.70
CA SER A 222 0.43 -15.32 12.81
C SER A 222 1.13 -15.47 14.17
N THR A 223 2.23 -16.23 14.22
CA THR A 223 3.09 -16.33 15.42
C THR A 223 3.70 -14.98 15.77
N LEU A 224 4.27 -14.27 14.79
CA LEU A 224 4.87 -12.94 14.99
C LEU A 224 3.84 -11.93 15.51
N VAL A 225 2.62 -11.95 14.96
CA VAL A 225 1.49 -11.16 15.44
C VAL A 225 1.21 -11.48 16.92
N ALA A 226 1.03 -12.76 17.26
CA ALA A 226 0.67 -13.18 18.62
C ALA A 226 1.76 -12.83 19.65
N THR A 227 3.03 -13.02 19.31
CA THR A 227 4.17 -12.66 20.16
C THR A 227 4.27 -11.15 20.37
N THR A 228 4.10 -10.36 19.31
CA THR A 228 4.14 -8.90 19.40
C THR A 228 2.98 -8.38 20.25
N ALA A 229 1.78 -8.91 20.03
CA ALA A 229 0.60 -8.50 20.76
C ALA A 229 0.70 -8.90 22.26
N ALA A 230 1.30 -10.05 22.58
CA ALA A 230 1.60 -10.43 23.97
C ALA A 230 2.60 -9.45 24.62
N LYS A 231 3.70 -9.15 23.92
CA LYS A 231 4.75 -8.25 24.40
C LYS A 231 4.23 -6.84 24.71
N ASN A 232 3.30 -6.34 23.90
CA ASN A 232 2.76 -5.00 24.02
C ASN A 232 1.43 -4.93 24.81
N GLY A 233 0.95 -6.05 25.36
CA GLY A 233 -0.30 -6.10 26.11
C GLY A 233 -1.56 -5.92 25.24
N TRP A 234 -1.47 -6.11 23.92
CA TRP A 234 -2.59 -6.00 22.97
C TRP A 234 -3.50 -7.23 22.93
N ASN A 235 -3.18 -8.27 23.69
CA ASN A 235 -3.94 -9.52 23.77
C ASN A 235 -5.18 -9.45 24.68
N HIS A 236 -5.37 -8.33 25.38
CA HIS A 236 -6.48 -8.13 26.30
C HIS A 236 -7.33 -6.97 25.80
N ASP A 237 -8.63 -7.22 25.64
CA ASP A 237 -9.66 -6.20 25.43
C ASP A 237 -10.06 -5.54 26.76
#